data_AF-A0A6J7LHS1-F1
#
_entry.id   AF-A0A6J7LHS1-F1
#
_cell.length_a   1.000
_cell.length_b   1.000
_cell.length_c   1.000
_cell.angle_alpha   90.00
_cell.angle_beta   90.00
_cell.angle_gamma   90.00
#
_symmetry.space_group_name_H-M   'P 1'
#
loop_
_entity.id
_entity.type
_entity.pdbx_description
1 polymer ?
#
loop_
_entity_poly.entity_id
_entity_poly.type
_entity_poly.pdbx_seq_one_letter_code
_entity_poly.pdbx_strand_id
1 'polypeptide(L)'
;MELRKSITWDRGTEMAQHARFKTETGVPVYFCDPQSPWQRGTNENTNGLLRQYWPKGADLRHLTDTDCDAVALQLNTRPRKTLEWQTPGQALNKRLVATAV
;
A
#
# COMPACT_ATOMS: atom_id res chain seq x y z
N MET A 1 -18.86 8.33 2.13
CA MET A 1 -18.09 7.55 1.14
C MET A 1 -16.69 7.24 1.68
N GLU A 2 -16.61 6.43 2.73
CA GLU A 2 -15.35 6.27 3.48
C GLU A 2 -14.46 5.18 2.87
N LEU A 3 -13.59 5.60 1.96
CA LEU A 3 -12.57 4.74 1.33
C LEU A 3 -11.57 4.17 2.33
N ARG A 4 -11.33 4.89 3.43
CA ARG A 4 -10.32 4.58 4.43
C ARG A 4 -11.01 4.18 5.73
N LYS A 5 -11.40 2.90 5.82
CA LYS A 5 -12.09 2.33 7.00
C LYS A 5 -11.13 1.97 8.13
N SER A 6 -9.92 1.57 7.78
CA SER A 6 -8.86 1.21 8.72
C SER A 6 -7.53 1.14 7.99
N ILE A 7 -6.45 1.11 8.77
CA ILE A 7 -5.08 0.98 8.29
C ILE A 7 -4.38 -0.14 9.06
N THR A 8 -3.56 -0.93 8.37
CA THR A 8 -2.71 -1.95 8.97
C THR A 8 -1.24 -1.60 8.77
N TRP A 9 -0.51 -1.40 9.86
CA TRP A 9 0.91 -1.04 9.87
C TRP A 9 1.80 -2.18 10.36
N ASP A 10 3.09 -2.09 10.03
CA ASP A 10 4.12 -2.85 10.74
C ASP A 10 4.52 -2.10 12.00
N ARG A 11 5.32 -2.75 12.85
CA ARG A 11 5.79 -2.17 14.10
C ARG A 11 7.07 -1.36 13.91
N GLY A 12 7.28 -0.76 12.73
CA GLY A 12 8.40 0.13 12.49
C GLY A 12 8.36 1.34 13.43
N THR A 13 9.52 1.82 13.85
CA THR A 13 9.64 2.99 14.74
C THR A 13 9.11 4.26 14.08
N GLU A 14 9.11 4.31 12.76
CA GLU A 14 8.52 5.37 11.94
C GLU A 14 7.01 5.52 12.22
N MET A 15 6.35 4.45 12.68
CA MET A 15 4.92 4.41 12.96
C MET A 15 4.59 4.64 14.45
N ALA A 16 5.57 5.03 15.27
CA ALA A 16 5.38 5.23 16.72
C ALA A 16 4.31 6.26 17.08
N GLN A 17 4.03 7.21 16.18
CA GLN A 17 3.00 8.24 16.38
C GLN A 17 1.59 7.81 15.95
N HIS A 18 1.32 6.50 15.81
CA HIS A 18 0.02 5.97 15.39
C HIS A 18 -1.17 6.45 16.24
N ALA A 19 -0.95 6.73 17.52
CA ALA A 19 -2.00 7.17 18.43
C ALA A 19 -2.47 8.57 18.05
N ARG A 20 -1.53 9.46 17.72
CA ARG A 20 -1.82 10.80 17.22
C ARG A 20 -2.54 10.74 15.88
N PHE A 21 -2.04 9.93 14.94
CA PHE A 21 -2.69 9.73 13.64
C PHE A 21 -4.15 9.26 13.78
N LYS A 22 -4.39 8.28 14.67
CA LYS A 22 -5.74 7.76 14.93
C LYS A 22 -6.66 8.85 15.48
N THR A 23 -6.18 9.67 16.43
CA THR A 23 -6.97 10.78 17.00
C THR A 23 -7.29 11.87 15.97
N GLU A 24 -6.32 12.26 15.14
CA GLU A 24 -6.50 13.33 14.16
C GLU A 24 -7.37 12.91 12.96
N THR A 25 -7.29 11.64 12.54
CA THR A 25 -7.99 11.15 11.34
C THR A 25 -9.27 10.38 11.63
N GLY A 26 -9.46 9.90 12.87
CA GLY A 26 -10.53 8.97 13.24
C GLY A 26 -10.34 7.55 12.69
N VAL A 27 -9.29 7.29 11.90
CA VAL A 27 -9.08 6.00 11.23
C VAL A 27 -8.46 4.99 12.21
N PRO A 28 -9.10 3.83 12.45
CA PRO A 28 -8.53 2.76 13.24
C PRO A 28 -7.22 2.23 12.64
N VAL A 29 -6.19 2.14 13.47
CA VAL A 29 -4.88 1.57 13.12
C VAL A 29 -4.71 0.22 13.80
N TYR A 30 -4.33 -0.79 13.02
CA TYR A 30 -4.03 -2.15 13.47
C TYR A 30 -2.57 -2.50 13.17
N PHE A 31 -2.00 -3.40 13.98
CA PHE A 31 -0.64 -3.90 13.79
C PHE A 31 -0.67 -5.41 13.60
N CYS A 32 0.28 -5.93 12.82
CA CYS A 32 0.50 -7.36 12.79
C CYS A 32 1.04 -7.86 14.13
N ASP A 33 0.75 -9.13 14.39
CA ASP A 33 1.31 -9.87 15.51
C ASP A 33 2.84 -9.97 15.35
N PRO A 34 3.58 -9.95 16.47
CA PRO A 34 5.03 -10.08 16.40
C PRO A 34 5.39 -11.40 15.72
N GLN A 35 6.47 -11.36 14.92
CA GLN A 35 6.96 -12.50 14.14
C GLN A 35 5.96 -13.09 13.14
N SER A 36 4.90 -12.35 12.75
CA SER A 36 3.85 -12.82 11.84
C SER A 36 3.79 -12.03 10.51
N PRO A 37 4.87 -11.98 9.72
CA PRO A 37 4.92 -11.18 8.49
C PRO A 37 3.91 -11.63 7.42
N TRP A 38 3.43 -12.88 7.46
CA TRP A 38 2.41 -13.40 6.54
C TRP A 38 1.06 -12.69 6.65
N GLN A 39 0.76 -12.06 7.79
CA GLN A 39 -0.44 -11.21 7.95
C GLN A 39 -0.41 -9.96 7.03
N ARG A 40 0.75 -9.68 6.40
CA ARG A 40 1.00 -8.61 5.42
C ARG A 40 1.47 -9.14 4.07
N GLY A 41 1.03 -10.34 3.67
CA GLY A 41 1.46 -10.96 2.40
C GLY A 41 1.35 -10.04 1.18
N THR A 42 0.33 -9.18 1.09
CA THR A 42 0.17 -8.21 0.01
C THR A 42 1.23 -7.10 0.03
N ASN A 43 1.64 -6.64 1.20
CA ASN A 43 2.67 -5.60 1.32
C ASN A 43 4.03 -6.17 0.92
N GLU A 44 4.36 -7.39 1.36
CA GLU A 44 5.60 -8.06 0.94
C GLU A 44 5.64 -8.31 -0.57
N ASN A 45 4.50 -8.72 -1.16
CA ASN A 45 4.41 -8.86 -2.61
C ASN A 45 4.62 -7.52 -3.33
N THR A 46 4.01 -6.45 -2.84
CA THR A 46 4.14 -5.10 -3.42
C THR A 46 5.57 -4.56 -3.29
N ASN A 47 6.19 -4.72 -2.13
CA ASN A 47 7.59 -4.37 -1.88
C ASN A 47 8.53 -5.18 -2.78
N GLY A 48 8.24 -6.46 -3.03
CA GLY A 48 8.98 -7.28 -3.99
C GLY A 48 8.90 -6.74 -5.42
N LEU A 49 7.76 -6.18 -5.82
CA LEU A 49 7.58 -5.55 -7.14
C LEU A 49 8.32 -4.22 -7.24
N LEU A 50 8.31 -3.40 -6.19
CA LEU A 50 9.07 -2.15 -6.13
C LEU A 50 10.58 -2.41 -6.27
N ARG A 51 11.07 -3.52 -5.71
CA ARG A 51 12.48 -3.94 -5.85
C ARG A 51 12.92 -4.28 -7.28
N GLN A 52 11.98 -4.43 -8.23
CA GLN A 52 12.30 -4.55 -9.66
C GLN A 52 12.78 -3.22 -10.26
N TYR A 53 12.39 -2.09 -9.66
CA TYR A 53 12.78 -0.74 -10.09
C TYR A 53 13.93 -0.19 -9.24
N TRP A 54 13.87 -0.42 -7.92
CA TRP A 54 14.89 0.01 -6.98
C TRP A 54 15.40 -1.18 -6.16
N PRO A 55 16.50 -1.82 -6.60
CA PRO A 55 17.08 -2.94 -5.88
C PRO A 55 17.37 -2.61 -4.42
N LYS A 56 17.39 -3.64 -3.57
CA LYS A 56 17.70 -3.46 -2.15
C LYS A 56 19.08 -2.82 -1.99
N GLY A 57 19.16 -1.72 -1.24
CA GLY A 57 20.39 -0.97 -1.02
C GLY A 57 20.70 0.07 -2.09
N ALA A 58 19.82 0.26 -3.09
CA ALA A 58 19.90 1.39 -4.00
C ALA A 58 19.80 2.71 -3.24
N ASP A 59 20.57 3.71 -3.67
CA ASP A 59 20.46 5.07 -3.15
C ASP A 59 19.20 5.74 -3.69
N LEU A 60 18.23 5.97 -2.80
CA LEU A 60 16.94 6.57 -3.15
C LEU A 60 16.94 8.09 -3.05
N ARG A 61 18.04 8.73 -2.59
CA ARG A 61 18.09 10.19 -2.36
C ARG A 61 17.94 11.03 -3.64
N HIS A 62 18.22 10.44 -4.79
CA HIS A 62 18.09 11.08 -6.10
C HIS A 62 16.71 10.90 -6.72
N LEU A 63 15.83 10.07 -6.13
CA LEU A 63 14.50 9.86 -6.65
C LEU A 63 13.63 11.08 -6.41
N THR A 64 12.95 11.50 -7.47
CA THR A 64 11.94 12.54 -7.42
C THR A 64 10.56 11.94 -7.19
N ASP A 65 9.60 12.79 -6.81
CA ASP A 65 8.20 12.39 -6.74
C ASP A 65 7.70 11.90 -8.11
N THR A 66 8.19 12.49 -9.21
CA THR A 66 7.85 12.07 -10.57
C THR A 66 8.35 10.65 -10.88
N ASP A 67 9.52 10.26 -10.41
CA ASP A 67 10.03 8.90 -10.55
C ASP A 67 9.14 7.91 -9.78
N CYS A 68 8.72 8.30 -8.57
CA CYS A 68 7.81 7.51 -7.74
C CYS A 68 6.44 7.34 -8.41
N ASP A 69 5.88 8.41 -8.95
CA ASP A 69 4.59 8.42 -9.64
C ASP A 69 4.61 7.57 -10.91
N ALA A 70 5.71 7.63 -11.67
CA ALA A 70 5.86 6.82 -12.88
C ALA A 70 5.83 5.32 -12.54
N VAL A 71 6.55 4.89 -11.51
CA VAL A 71 6.54 3.49 -11.05
C VAL A 71 5.19 3.11 -10.45
N ALA A 72 4.56 4.00 -9.68
CA ALA A 72 3.23 3.78 -9.12
C ALA A 72 2.19 3.57 -10.23
N LEU A 73 2.21 4.40 -11.28
CA LEU A 73 1.34 4.25 -12.43
C LEU A 73 1.55 2.90 -13.12
N GLN A 74 2.79 2.50 -13.36
CA GLN A 74 3.09 1.20 -13.95
C GLN A 74 2.57 0.04 -13.08
N LEU A 75 2.76 0.09 -11.76
CA LEU A 75 2.28 -0.94 -10.85
C LEU A 75 0.75 -0.99 -10.74
N ASN A 76 0.08 0.16 -10.80
CA ASN A 76 -1.38 0.31 -10.70
C ASN A 76 -2.11 -0.01 -12.01
N THR A 77 -1.40 0.02 -13.14
CA THR A 77 -1.90 -0.36 -14.48
C THR A 77 -1.47 -1.76 -14.92
N ARG A 78 -0.60 -2.43 -14.15
CA ARG A 78 -0.17 -3.81 -14.42
C ARG A 78 -1.25 -4.82 -14.01
N PRO A 79 -1.73 -5.69 -14.93
CA PRO A 79 -2.64 -6.80 -14.61
C PRO A 79 -2.11 -7.72 -13.50
N ARG A 80 -2.98 -8.14 -12.58
CA ARG A 80 -2.64 -9.08 -11.50
C ARG A 80 -3.45 -10.36 -11.62
N LYS A 81 -2.79 -11.52 -11.62
CA LYS A 81 -3.47 -12.83 -11.60
C LYS A 81 -4.41 -12.98 -10.41
N THR A 82 -4.04 -12.44 -9.24
CA THR A 82 -4.87 -12.43 -8.03
C THR A 82 -6.13 -11.56 -8.12
N LEU A 83 -6.21 -10.68 -9.12
CA LEU A 83 -7.36 -9.83 -9.43
C LEU A 83 -8.05 -10.28 -10.72
N GLU A 84 -7.97 -11.58 -11.07
CA GLU A 84 -8.54 -12.11 -12.32
C GLU A 84 -8.03 -11.37 -13.56
N TRP A 85 -6.74 -11.02 -13.54
CA TRP A 85 -6.06 -10.25 -14.60
C TRP A 85 -6.56 -8.81 -14.79
N GLN A 86 -7.32 -8.27 -13.84
CA GLN A 86 -7.59 -6.83 -13.78
C GLN A 86 -6.39 -6.07 -13.23
N THR A 87 -6.31 -4.78 -13.56
CA THR A 87 -5.35 -3.87 -12.95
C THR A 87 -5.81 -3.46 -11.55
N PRO A 88 -4.91 -3.13 -10.62
CA PRO A 88 -5.29 -2.56 -9.33
C PRO A 88 -6.23 -1.35 -9.45
N GLY A 89 -5.97 -0.47 -10.43
CA GLY A 89 -6.85 0.68 -10.71
C GLY A 89 -8.26 0.27 -11.12
N GLN A 90 -8.42 -0.75 -11.98
CA GLN A 90 -9.74 -1.27 -12.36
C GLN A 90 -10.48 -1.88 -11.17
N ALA A 91 -9.80 -2.71 -10.38
CA ALA A 91 -10.38 -3.36 -9.21
C ALA A 91 -10.83 -2.34 -8.16
N LEU A 92 -10.03 -1.30 -7.93
CA LEU A 92 -10.38 -0.19 -7.03
C LEU A 92 -11.59 0.58 -7.55
N ASN A 93 -11.61 0.93 -8.84
CA ASN A 93 -12.73 1.66 -9.43
C ASN A 93 -14.07 0.91 -9.29
N LYS A 94 -14.06 -0.42 -9.47
CA LYS A 94 -15.25 -1.26 -9.25
C LYS A 94 -15.76 -1.16 -7.80
N ARG A 95 -14.87 -1.16 -6.81
CA ARG A 95 -15.23 -1.00 -5.40
C ARG A 95 -15.80 0.38 -5.10
N LEU A 96 -15.25 1.43 -5.72
CA LEU A 96 -15.74 2.81 -5.58
C LEU A 96 -17.16 2.96 -6.09
N VAL A 97 -17.42 2.47 -7.31
CA VAL A 97 -18.75 2.54 -7.94
C VAL A 97 -19.76 1.69 -7.18
N ALA A 98 -19.40 0.48 -6.74
CA ALA A 98 -20.29 -0.40 -5.98
C ALA A 98 -20.68 0.14 -4.59
N THR A 99 -19.89 1.07 -4.03
CA THR A 99 -20.17 1.69 -2.71
C THR A 99 -20.88 3.04 -2.85
N ALA A 100 -21.11 3.51 -4.08
CA ALA A 100 -21.80 4.77 -4.37
C ALA A 100 -23.34 4.61 -4.53
N VAL A 101 -23.85 3.38 -4.33
CA VAL A 101 -25.27 2.99 -4.38
C VAL A 101 -25.70 2.58 -2.98
#